data_AF-A0AAE9L394-F1
#
_entry.id   AF-A0AAE9L394-F1
#
_cell.length_a   1.000
_cell.length_b   1.000
_cell.length_c   1.000
_cell.angle_alpha   90.00
_cell.angle_beta   90.00
_cell.angle_gamma   90.00
#
_symmetry.space_group_name_H-M   'P 1'
#
loop_
_entity.id
_entity.type
_entity.pdbx_description
1 polymer ?
#
loop_
_entity_poly.entity_id
_entity_poly.type
_entity_poly.pdbx_seq_one_letter_code
_entity_poly.pdbx_strand_id
1 'polypeptide(L)' 'MPESKLPSPAEATPGPSTRAANAEAVLAGLDGVLELLEKQSETSEPSYNAYCLLGLVRGKLAEVLQKAGQP' A
#
# COMPACT_ATOMS: atom_id res chain seq x y z
N MET A 1 -22.59 39.41 26.62
CA MET A 1 -21.73 39.29 25.43
C MET A 1 -20.77 38.13 25.69
N PRO A 2 -21.01 36.90 25.19
CA PRO A 2 -20.02 35.83 25.30
C PRO A 2 -19.07 35.88 24.11
N GLU A 3 -17.77 35.80 24.40
CA GLU A 3 -16.69 35.82 23.42
C GLU A 3 -16.73 34.56 22.53
N SER A 4 -16.94 34.76 21.23
CA SER A 4 -16.77 33.72 20.22
C SER A 4 -15.29 33.35 20.11
N LYS A 5 -14.89 32.33 20.87
CA LYS A 5 -13.58 31.69 20.77
C LYS A 5 -13.45 31.04 19.39
N LEU A 6 -12.70 31.66 18.48
CA LEU A 6 -12.32 31.05 17.21
C LEU A 6 -11.53 29.75 17.47
N PRO A 7 -11.80 28.66 16.73
CA PRO A 7 -10.95 27.48 16.79
C PRO A 7 -9.58 27.77 16.14
N SER A 8 -8.52 27.35 16.82
CA SER A 8 -7.11 27.55 16.47
C SER A 8 -6.71 26.71 15.25
N PRO A 9 -5.91 27.23 14.29
CA PRO A 9 -5.45 26.49 13.12
C PRO A 9 -4.20 25.69 13.48
N ALA A 10 -4.34 24.61 14.24
CA ALA A 10 -3.18 23.80 14.61
C ALA A 10 -3.57 22.36 14.90
N GLU A 11 -4.23 21.69 13.95
CA GLU A 11 -4.23 20.22 13.88
C GLU A 11 -4.42 19.80 12.41
N ALA A 12 -3.61 20.38 11.53
CA ALA A 12 -3.32 19.75 10.25
C ALA A 12 -2.38 18.58 10.54
N THR A 13 -2.93 17.45 10.96
CA THR A 13 -2.23 16.17 10.89
C THR A 13 -1.73 16.04 9.44
N PRO A 14 -0.42 15.89 9.19
CA PRO A 14 0.05 15.69 7.83
C PRO A 14 -0.51 14.35 7.39
N GLY A 15 -1.56 14.38 6.56
CA GLY A 15 -2.05 13.19 5.90
C GLY A 15 -0.89 12.55 5.12
N PRO A 16 -0.91 11.22 4.91
CA PRO A 16 0.10 10.56 4.10
C PRO A 16 0.24 11.31 2.77
N SER A 17 1.48 11.60 2.39
CA SER A 17 1.73 12.23 1.09
C SER A 17 1.02 11.40 0.00
N THR A 18 0.51 12.05 -1.05
CA THR A 18 -0.16 11.35 -2.16
C THR A 18 0.69 10.19 -2.70
N ARG A 19 2.02 10.31 -2.64
CA ARG A 19 2.97 9.25 -2.99
C ARG A 19 2.85 8.02 -2.09
N ALA A 20 2.80 8.22 -0.77
CA ALA A 20 2.64 7.13 0.20
C ALA A 20 1.26 6.46 0.05
N ALA A 21 0.19 7.25 -0.08
CA ALA A 21 -1.15 6.72 -0.30
C ALA A 21 -1.24 5.88 -1.59
N ASN A 22 -0.61 6.34 -2.69
CA ASN A 22 -0.56 5.59 -3.94
C ASN A 22 0.26 4.30 -3.79
N ALA A 23 1.35 4.32 -3.04
CA ALA A 23 2.17 3.15 -2.79
C ALA A 23 1.41 2.07 -2.00
N GLU A 24 0.69 2.46 -0.94
CA GLU A 24 -0.18 1.56 -0.18
C GLU A 24 -1.29 0.97 -1.06
N ALA A 25 -1.91 1.79 -1.92
CA ALA A 25 -2.93 1.31 -2.85
C ALA A 25 -2.39 0.27 -3.84
N VAL A 26 -1.16 0.47 -4.35
CA VAL A 26 -0.50 -0.51 -5.22
C VAL A 26 -0.21 -1.80 -4.48
N LEU A 27 0.32 -1.73 -3.24
CA LEU A 27 0.58 -2.93 -2.42
C LEU A 27 -0.70 -3.70 -2.14
N ALA A 28 -1.79 -3.02 -1.78
CA ALA A 28 -3.09 -3.65 -1.57
C ALA A 28 -3.63 -4.32 -2.84
N GLY A 29 -3.44 -3.69 -4.01
CA GLY A 29 -3.78 -4.28 -5.30
C GLY A 29 -2.98 -5.55 -5.60
N LEU A 30 -1.67 -5.55 -5.32
CA LEU A 30 -0.83 -6.73 -5.46
C LEU A 30 -1.26 -7.86 -4.52
N ASP A 31 -1.61 -7.55 -3.27
CA ASP A 31 -2.08 -8.53 -2.29
C ASP A 31 -3.38 -9.20 -2.77
N GLY A 32 -4.32 -8.43 -3.35
CA GLY A 32 -5.55 -8.98 -3.95
C GLY A 32 -5.29 -9.89 -5.16
N VAL A 33 -4.34 -9.54 -6.04
CA VAL A 33 -3.96 -10.40 -7.17
C VAL A 33 -3.27 -11.67 -6.69
N LEU A 34 -2.42 -11.58 -5.65
CA LEU A 34 -1.79 -12.76 -5.05
C LEU A 34 -2.82 -13.72 -4.47
N GLU A 35 -3.84 -13.23 -3.76
CA GLU A 35 -4.92 -14.07 -3.23
C GLU A 35 -5.70 -14.79 -4.34
N LEU A 36 -5.94 -14.12 -5.48
CA LEU A 36 -6.58 -14.73 -6.64
C LEU A 36 -5.68 -15.81 -7.27
N LEU A 37 -4.39 -15.51 -7.45
CA LEU A 37 -3.43 -16.43 -8.05
C LEU A 37 -3.17 -17.65 -7.18
N GLU A 38 -3.16 -17.49 -5.85
CA GLU A 38 -3.03 -18.61 -4.90
C GLU A 38 -4.12 -19.67 -5.17
N LYS A 39 -5.39 -19.24 -5.25
CA LYS A 39 -6.53 -20.13 -5.53
C LYS A 39 -6.43 -20.78 -6.91
N GLN A 40 -5.97 -20.04 -7.92
CA GLN A 40 -5.83 -20.56 -9.28
C GLN A 40 -4.62 -21.48 -9.45
N SER A 41 -3.58 -21.31 -8.63
CA SER A 41 -2.33 -22.05 -8.74
C SER A 41 -2.49 -23.55 -8.56
N GLU A 42 -3.52 -23.99 -7.82
CA GLU A 42 -3.85 -25.40 -7.60
C GLU A 42 -4.18 -26.15 -8.91
N THR A 43 -4.58 -25.42 -9.95
CA THR A 43 -5.07 -26.01 -11.22
C THR A 43 -4.34 -25.50 -12.46
N SER A 44 -3.39 -24.57 -12.30
CA SER A 44 -2.74 -23.86 -13.40
C SER A 44 -1.29 -23.56 -13.05
N GLU A 45 -0.36 -24.25 -13.73
CA GLU A 45 1.08 -23.99 -13.62
C GLU A 45 1.44 -22.54 -14.01
N PRO A 46 0.87 -21.92 -15.06
CA PRO A 46 1.08 -20.49 -15.32
C PRO A 46 0.64 -19.59 -14.15
N SER A 47 -0.48 -19.93 -13.48
CA SER A 47 -0.95 -19.17 -12.33
C SER A 47 -0.03 -19.34 -11.12
N TYR A 48 0.49 -20.55 -10.89
CA TYR A 48 1.52 -20.80 -9.88
C TYR A 48 2.80 -19.98 -10.15
N ASN A 49 3.31 -20.01 -11.39
CA ASN A 49 4.50 -19.23 -11.76
C ASN A 49 4.26 -17.73 -11.57
N ALA A 50 3.08 -17.22 -11.96
CA ALA A 50 2.71 -15.83 -11.74
C ALA A 50 2.62 -15.49 -10.26
N TYR A 51 2.04 -16.36 -9.43
CA TYR A 51 1.96 -16.18 -7.97
C TYR A 51 3.35 -16.01 -7.36
N CYS A 52 4.29 -16.91 -7.67
CA CYS A 52 5.65 -16.86 -7.16
C CYS A 52 6.40 -15.58 -7.59
N LEU A 53 6.32 -15.23 -8.87
CA LEU A 53 7.01 -14.06 -9.42
C LEU A 53 6.42 -12.76 -8.85
N LEU A 54 5.10 -12.66 -8.75
CA LEU A 54 4.44 -11.49 -8.21
C LEU A 54 4.72 -11.33 -6.71
N GLY A 55 4.81 -12.43 -5.97
CA GLY A 55 5.18 -12.41 -4.55
C GLY A 55 6.57 -11.82 -4.32
N LEU A 56 7.53 -12.18 -5.18
CA LEU A 56 8.87 -11.58 -5.17
C LEU A 56 8.84 -10.07 -5.46
N VAL A 57 8.08 -9.65 -6.48
CA VAL A 57 7.93 -8.23 -6.83
C VAL A 57 7.29 -7.43 -5.69
N ARG A 58 6.23 -7.96 -5.07
CA ARG A 58 5.55 -7.35 -3.92
C ARG A 58 6.52 -7.16 -2.75
N GLY A 59 7.29 -8.19 -2.41
CA GLY A 59 8.32 -8.11 -1.35
C GLY A 59 9.37 -7.04 -1.64
N LYS A 60 9.90 -7.01 -2.87
CA LYS A 60 10.90 -6.01 -3.28
C LYS A 60 10.34 -4.59 -3.31
N LEU A 61 9.10 -4.41 -3.74
CA LEU A 61 8.44 -3.12 -3.71
C LEU A 61 8.28 -2.62 -2.27
N ALA A 62 7.85 -3.47 -1.35
CA ALA A 62 7.75 -3.13 0.07
C ALA A 62 9.11 -2.71 0.67
N GLU A 63 10.19 -3.43 0.35
CA GLU A 63 11.55 -3.05 0.77
C GLU A 63 11.96 -1.67 0.24
N VAL A 64 11.68 -1.38 -1.04
CA VAL A 64 12.01 -0.09 -1.67
C VAL A 64 11.21 1.05 -1.04
N LEU A 65 9.92 0.83 -0.76
CA LEU A 65 9.06 1.83 -0.14
C LEU A 65 9.49 2.14 1.29
N GLN A 66 9.88 1.13 2.08
CA GLN A 66 10.44 1.33 3.41
C GLN A 66 11.72 2.16 3.38
N LYS A 67 12.63 1.86 2.43
CA LYS A 67 13.87 2.64 2.25
C LYS A 67 13.62 4.07 1.80
N ALA A 68 12.61 4.30 0.96
CA ALA A 68 12.24 5.62 0.47
C ALA A 68 11.54 6.50 1.55
N GLY A 69 11.07 5.89 2.64
CA GLY A 69 10.46 6.57 3.78
C GLY A 69 11.41 6.87 4.95
N GLN A 70 12.67 6.41 4.91
CA GLN A 70 13.68 6.78 5.89
C GLN A 70 14.31 8.13 5.52
N PRO A 71 14.36 9.11 6.45
CA PRO A 71 15.03 10.40 6.22
C PRO A 71 16.54 10.26 6.04
#